data_AF-A0A218Z716-F1
#
_entry.id   AF-A0A218Z716-F1
#
_cell.length_a   1.000
_cell.length_b   1.000
_cell.length_c   1.000
_cell.angle_alpha   90.00
_cell.angle_beta   90.00
_cell.angle_gamma   90.00
#
_symmetry.space_group_name_H-M   'P 1'
#
loop_
_entity.id
_entity.type
_entity.pdbx_description
1 polymer ?
#
loop_
_entity_poly.entity_id
_entity_poly.type
_entity_poly.pdbx_seq_one_letter_code
_entity_poly.pdbx_strand_id
1 'polypeptide(L)'
;MTAPNPGLRSEAAAEWEGQLERLLCALRDMTHLTSTPSCSTLSDPKNWTDFQLNELTPKPFGDLDVDIKIQACGVCASDLFTTSGGCGEQHCPLRAGHEIVGIAIRVGPKVTLVIKSASKSV
;
A
#
# COMPACT_ATOMS: atom_id res chain seq x y z
N MET A 1 -22.97 32.33 -7.63
CA MET A 1 -22.09 31.30 -7.04
C MET A 1 -21.20 31.99 -6.03
N THR A 2 -21.58 31.95 -4.75
CA THR A 2 -20.77 32.52 -3.66
C THR A 2 -19.58 31.61 -3.40
N ALA A 3 -18.38 32.18 -3.27
CA ALA A 3 -17.19 31.42 -2.91
C ALA A 3 -17.42 30.70 -1.56
N PRO A 4 -16.96 29.44 -1.39
CA PRO A 4 -17.09 28.74 -0.12
C PRO A 4 -16.28 29.45 0.97
N ASN A 5 -16.83 29.42 2.19
CA ASN A 5 -16.34 30.14 3.37
C ASN A 5 -14.86 29.77 3.66
N PRO A 6 -13.94 30.73 3.87
CA PRO A 6 -12.51 30.45 4.07
C PRO A 6 -12.20 29.54 5.26
N GLY A 7 -13.03 29.55 6.31
CA GLY A 7 -12.86 28.72 7.51
C GLY A 7 -13.20 27.23 7.33
N LEU A 8 -14.05 26.89 6.35
CA LEU A 8 -14.38 25.49 6.02
C LEU A 8 -13.19 24.76 5.36
N ARG A 9 -12.27 25.52 4.74
CA ARG A 9 -11.07 24.93 4.12
C ARG A 9 -10.04 24.49 5.14
N SER A 10 -9.90 25.16 6.28
CA SER A 10 -8.89 24.80 7.29
C SER A 10 -9.28 23.58 8.12
N GLU A 11 -10.57 23.41 8.45
CA GLU A 11 -11.04 22.23 9.19
C GLU A 11 -11.05 20.99 8.30
N ALA A 12 -11.56 21.13 7.06
CA ALA A 12 -11.47 20.05 6.08
C ALA A 12 -10.00 19.70 5.79
N ALA A 13 -9.11 20.69 5.58
CA ALA A 13 -7.69 20.41 5.32
C ALA A 13 -7.00 19.70 6.50
N ALA A 14 -7.31 20.07 7.75
CA ALA A 14 -6.76 19.38 8.92
C ALA A 14 -7.29 17.93 9.05
N GLU A 15 -8.56 17.71 8.68
CA GLU A 15 -9.12 16.36 8.59
C GLU A 15 -8.44 15.56 7.47
N TRP A 16 -8.24 16.16 6.29
CA TRP A 16 -7.51 15.58 5.16
C TRP A 16 -6.05 15.23 5.52
N GLU A 17 -5.34 16.10 6.23
CA GLU A 17 -3.96 15.87 6.70
C GLU A 17 -3.90 14.71 7.70
N GLY A 18 -4.79 14.68 8.69
CA GLY A 18 -4.89 13.57 9.66
C GLY A 18 -5.30 12.24 9.03
N GLN A 19 -6.10 12.27 7.96
CA GLN A 19 -6.50 11.09 7.18
C GLN A 19 -5.35 10.60 6.29
N LEU A 20 -4.58 11.50 5.68
CA LEU A 20 -3.35 11.19 4.95
C LEU A 20 -2.29 10.54 5.86
N GLU A 21 -2.11 11.03 7.09
CA GLU A 21 -1.18 10.43 8.05
C GLU A 21 -1.58 9.00 8.44
N ARG A 22 -2.87 8.68 8.54
CA ARG A 22 -3.35 7.31 8.81
C ARG A 22 -3.13 6.38 7.63
N LEU A 23 -3.36 6.86 6.41
CA LEU A 23 -3.02 6.14 5.18
C LEU A 23 -1.50 5.91 5.07
N LEU A 24 -0.70 6.93 5.40
CA LEU A 24 0.76 6.84 5.46
C LEU A 24 1.21 5.80 6.51
N CYS A 25 0.61 5.77 7.70
CA CYS A 25 0.92 4.77 8.72
C CYS A 25 0.56 3.34 8.27
N ALA A 26 -0.63 3.14 7.69
CA ALA A 26 -1.05 1.85 7.17
C ALA A 26 -0.15 1.35 6.02
N LEU A 27 0.30 2.26 5.15
CA LEU A 27 1.21 1.97 4.05
C LEU A 27 2.67 1.84 4.50
N ARG A 28 3.04 2.39 5.65
CA ARG A 28 4.37 2.21 6.26
C ARG A 28 4.52 0.83 6.92
N ASP A 29 3.43 0.23 7.39
CA ASP A 29 3.44 -1.16 7.87
C ASP A 29 3.61 -2.21 6.74
N MET A 30 3.54 -1.77 5.49
CA MET A 30 3.88 -2.60 4.32
C MET A 30 5.35 -3.05 4.33
N THR A 31 6.24 -2.43 5.13
CA THR A 31 7.67 -2.80 5.20
C THR A 31 7.93 -4.16 5.88
N HIS A 32 6.90 -4.79 6.46
CA HIS A 32 6.96 -6.17 6.97
C HIS A 32 6.35 -7.20 6.00
N LEU A 33 5.95 -6.79 4.79
CA LEU A 33 5.50 -7.69 3.73
C LEU A 33 6.70 -8.34 3.06
N THR A 34 7.28 -9.29 3.76
CA THR A 34 7.97 -10.40 3.10
C THR A 34 6.92 -11.38 2.59
N SER A 35 7.35 -12.57 2.17
CA SER A 35 6.55 -13.79 1.99
C SER A 35 5.72 -14.24 3.22
N THR A 36 5.41 -13.31 4.12
CA THR A 36 4.55 -13.38 5.31
C THR A 36 3.14 -12.92 4.95
N PRO A 37 2.09 -13.60 5.44
CA PRO A 37 0.72 -13.32 5.04
C PRO A 37 0.18 -11.98 5.58
N SER A 38 0.81 -11.37 6.57
CA SER A 38 0.27 -10.19 7.25
C SER A 38 0.45 -8.88 6.47
N CYS A 39 -0.65 -8.20 6.16
CA CYS A 39 -0.72 -6.90 5.49
C CYS A 39 -1.78 -6.00 6.13
N SER A 40 -1.51 -4.70 6.21
CA SER A 40 -2.56 -3.71 6.48
C SER A 40 -3.55 -3.69 5.32
N THR A 41 -4.83 -3.88 5.63
CA THR A 41 -5.90 -3.95 4.64
C THR A 41 -7.09 -3.13 5.09
N LEU A 42 -7.86 -2.66 4.13
CA LEU A 42 -9.12 -2.00 4.36
C LEU A 42 -10.27 -3.01 4.25
N SER A 43 -11.14 -3.04 5.25
CA SER A 43 -12.30 -3.94 5.29
C SER A 43 -13.58 -3.31 4.74
N ASP A 44 -13.71 -1.97 4.81
CA ASP A 44 -14.89 -1.22 4.37
C ASP A 44 -14.50 0.15 3.79
N PRO A 45 -14.81 0.45 2.50
CA PRO A 45 -14.57 1.76 1.90
C PRO A 45 -15.24 2.94 2.62
N LYS A 46 -16.33 2.71 3.36
CA LYS A 46 -16.97 3.77 4.17
C LYS A 46 -16.10 4.20 5.35
N ASN A 47 -15.27 3.29 5.84
CA ASN A 47 -14.31 3.51 6.92
C ASN A 47 -12.87 3.45 6.37
N TRP A 48 -12.62 4.11 5.23
CA TRP A 48 -11.37 4.00 4.46
C TRP A 48 -10.08 4.37 5.21
N THR A 49 -10.20 5.02 6.37
CA THR A 49 -9.08 5.39 7.25
C THR A 49 -8.74 4.32 8.30
N ASP A 50 -9.58 3.28 8.43
CA ASP A 50 -9.44 2.22 9.43
C ASP A 50 -8.81 0.96 8.81
N PHE A 51 -7.49 0.94 8.80
CA PHE A 51 -6.71 -0.20 8.30
C PHE A 51 -6.44 -1.20 9.41
N GLN A 52 -6.61 -2.48 9.09
CA GLN A 52 -6.39 -3.58 10.02
C GLN A 52 -5.31 -4.52 9.47
N LEU A 53 -4.41 -4.96 10.34
CA LEU A 53 -3.41 -5.97 10.01
C LEU A 53 -4.10 -7.32 9.84
N ASN A 54 -4.15 -7.81 8.61
CA ASN A 54 -4.82 -9.06 8.24
C ASN A 54 -3.85 -10.02 7.58
N GLU A 55 -4.05 -11.31 7.78
CA GLU A 55 -3.33 -12.35 7.07
C GLU A 55 -4.02 -12.67 5.74
N LEU A 56 -3.27 -12.56 4.65
CA LEU A 56 -3.70 -12.82 3.28
C LEU A 56 -2.80 -13.86 2.64
N THR A 57 -3.40 -14.85 2.00
CA THR A 57 -2.68 -15.86 1.23
C THR A 57 -2.12 -15.21 -0.04
N PRO A 58 -0.78 -15.22 -0.25
CA PRO A 58 -0.19 -14.77 -1.50
C PRO A 58 -0.64 -15.65 -2.67
N LYS A 59 -0.56 -15.10 -3.88
CA LYS A 59 -0.77 -15.91 -5.08
C LYS A 59 0.26 -17.06 -5.16
N PRO A 60 -0.06 -18.18 -5.82
CA PRO A 60 0.94 -19.22 -6.09
C PRO A 60 2.16 -18.63 -6.82
N PHE A 61 3.35 -18.99 -6.36
CA PHE A 61 4.60 -18.54 -6.95
C PHE A 61 4.87 -19.26 -8.27
N GLY A 62 5.07 -18.49 -9.34
CA GLY A 62 5.30 -18.95 -10.69
C GLY A 62 6.71 -18.65 -11.20
N ASP A 63 7.00 -19.13 -12.41
CA ASP A 63 8.35 -19.11 -12.96
C ASP A 63 8.92 -17.71 -13.26
N LEU A 64 8.03 -16.72 -13.42
CA LEU A 64 8.36 -15.33 -13.78
C LEU A 64 8.18 -14.35 -12.61
N ASP A 65 7.90 -14.86 -11.41
CA ASP A 65 7.64 -14.02 -10.24
C ASP A 65 8.90 -13.61 -9.50
N VAL A 66 8.79 -12.52 -8.75
CA VAL A 66 9.81 -12.04 -7.81
C VAL A 66 9.12 -11.69 -6.51
N ASP A 67 9.53 -12.33 -5.40
CA ASP A 67 9.12 -11.88 -4.07
C ASP A 67 10.08 -10.78 -3.62
N ILE A 68 9.51 -9.66 -3.19
CA ILE A 68 10.23 -8.47 -2.76
C ILE A 68 9.96 -8.26 -1.28
N LYS A 69 11.03 -8.16 -0.47
CA LYS A 69 10.95 -7.61 0.87
C LYS A 69 10.80 -6.10 0.76
N ILE A 70 9.60 -5.60 1.01
CA ILE A 70 9.28 -4.17 0.93
C ILE A 70 10.10 -3.41 1.98
N GLN A 71 10.76 -2.33 1.58
CA GLN A 71 11.47 -1.40 2.46
C GLN A 71 10.77 -0.06 2.58
N ALA A 72 10.04 0.34 1.55
CA ALA A 72 9.21 1.54 1.53
C ALA A 72 8.14 1.42 0.44
N CYS A 73 7.06 2.18 0.58
CA CYS A 73 6.09 2.42 -0.49
C CYS A 73 5.75 3.90 -0.50
N GLY A 74 5.71 4.51 -1.69
CA GLY A 74 5.11 5.83 -1.87
C GLY A 74 3.60 5.79 -1.68
N VAL A 75 3.01 6.95 -1.38
CA VAL A 75 1.55 7.11 -1.26
C VAL A 75 1.07 7.92 -2.46
N CYS A 76 0.36 7.24 -3.35
CA CYS A 76 -0.17 7.86 -4.55
C CYS A 76 -1.59 8.38 -4.31
N ALA A 77 -1.99 9.44 -5.00
CA ALA A 77 -3.37 9.94 -4.93
C ALA A 77 -4.41 8.88 -5.34
N SER A 78 -4.00 7.93 -6.18
CA SER A 78 -4.79 6.78 -6.61
C SER A 78 -5.05 5.77 -5.48
N ASP A 79 -4.18 5.67 -4.47
CA ASP A 79 -4.39 4.83 -3.29
C ASP A 79 -5.59 5.35 -2.49
N LEU A 80 -5.61 6.67 -2.26
CA LEU A 80 -6.73 7.38 -1.64
C LEU A 80 -8.01 7.26 -2.47
N PHE A 81 -7.93 7.50 -3.78
CA PHE A 81 -9.09 7.44 -4.65
C PHE A 81 -9.70 6.04 -4.70
N THR A 82 -8.87 4.99 -4.64
CA THR A 82 -9.33 3.60 -4.62
C THR A 82 -9.93 3.21 -3.26
N THR A 83 -9.23 3.51 -2.16
CA THR A 83 -9.65 3.15 -0.79
C THR A 83 -10.93 3.85 -0.34
N SER A 84 -11.14 5.09 -0.77
CA SER A 84 -12.38 5.85 -0.52
C SER A 84 -13.58 5.43 -1.39
N GLY A 85 -13.41 4.44 -2.28
CA GLY A 85 -14.48 3.95 -3.16
C GLY A 85 -14.70 4.79 -4.43
N GLY A 86 -13.79 5.72 -4.75
CA GLY A 86 -13.85 6.54 -5.96
C GLY A 86 -13.73 5.73 -7.27
N CYS A 87 -13.13 4.55 -7.21
CA CYS A 87 -13.02 3.60 -8.32
C CYS A 87 -14.23 2.64 -8.47
N GLY A 88 -15.36 2.92 -7.82
CA GLY A 88 -16.53 2.03 -7.80
C GLY A 88 -16.45 0.99 -6.69
N GLU A 89 -17.20 -0.11 -6.82
CA GLU A 89 -17.26 -1.16 -5.80
C GLU A 89 -15.89 -1.81 -5.59
N GLN A 90 -15.40 -1.76 -4.35
CA GLN A 90 -14.10 -2.31 -3.97
C GLN A 90 -14.25 -3.69 -3.36
N HIS A 91 -13.45 -4.65 -3.82
CA HIS A 91 -13.38 -5.99 -3.22
C HIS A 91 -12.51 -5.95 -1.97
N CYS A 92 -13.14 -6.05 -0.81
CA CYS A 92 -12.45 -6.11 0.49
C CYS A 92 -12.19 -7.56 0.91
N PRO A 93 -11.09 -7.84 1.65
CA PRO A 93 -10.10 -6.91 2.18
C PRO A 93 -9.18 -6.32 1.08
N LEU A 94 -9.11 -5.00 1.00
CA LEU A 94 -8.37 -4.25 -0.03
C LEU A 94 -6.98 -3.85 0.48
N ARG A 95 -5.96 -4.00 -0.36
CA ARG A 95 -4.61 -3.44 -0.13
C ARG A 95 -4.37 -2.27 -1.06
N ALA A 96 -3.87 -1.17 -0.52
CA ALA A 96 -3.39 -0.03 -1.29
C ALA A 96 -1.84 -0.02 -1.31
N GLY A 97 -1.26 0.85 -2.14
CA GLY A 97 0.18 1.00 -2.30
C GLY A 97 0.71 0.27 -3.53
N HIS A 98 1.18 1.03 -4.51
CA HIS A 98 1.78 0.51 -5.74
C HIS A 98 3.10 1.18 -6.14
N GLU A 99 3.65 2.01 -5.26
CA GLU A 99 4.95 2.68 -5.45
C GLU A 99 6.02 2.03 -4.58
N ILE A 100 6.16 0.70 -4.73
CA ILE A 100 6.92 -0.17 -3.82
C ILE A 100 8.42 -0.15 -4.17
N VAL A 101 9.26 0.00 -3.13
CA VAL A 101 10.72 -0.18 -3.20
C VAL A 101 11.13 -1.24 -2.18
N GLY A 102 11.99 -2.18 -2.59
CA GLY A 102 12.46 -3.24 -1.70
C GLY A 102 13.58 -4.10 -2.28
N ILE A 103 13.90 -5.18 -1.57
CA ILE A 103 14.97 -6.12 -1.93
C ILE A 103 14.33 -7.42 -2.43
N ALA A 104 14.76 -7.91 -3.60
CA ALA A 104 14.34 -9.22 -4.10
C ALA A 104 14.88 -10.34 -3.19
N ILE A 105 13.98 -11.17 -2.63
CA ILE A 105 14.32 -12.28 -1.71
C ILE A 105 14.10 -13.66 -2.33
N ARG A 106 13.24 -13.76 -3.36
CA ARG A 106 13.01 -14.97 -4.15
C ARG A 106 12.78 -14.56 -5.60
N VAL A 107 13.41 -15.28 -6.52
CA VAL A 107 13.35 -14.98 -7.96
C VAL A 107 12.98 -16.27 -8.71
N GLY A 108 11.99 -16.18 -9.58
CA GLY A 108 11.55 -17.28 -10.40
C GLY A 108 12.60 -17.74 -11.42
N PRO A 109 12.64 -19.03 -11.77
CA PRO A 109 13.67 -19.61 -12.64
C PRO A 109 13.74 -19.01 -14.04
N LYS A 110 12.66 -18.38 -14.54
CA LYS A 110 12.62 -17.77 -15.89
C LYS A 110 12.84 -16.25 -15.87
N VAL A 111 13.10 -15.64 -14.72
CA VAL A 111 13.37 -14.20 -14.60
C VAL A 111 14.82 -13.90 -14.99
N THR A 112 15.01 -12.93 -15.90
CA THR A 112 16.34 -12.56 -16.43
C THR A 112 16.79 -11.14 -16.08
N LEU A 113 15.89 -10.29 -15.57
CA LEU A 113 16.16 -8.86 -15.38
C LEU A 113 16.54 -8.46 -13.94
N VAL A 114 16.40 -9.37 -12.97
CA VAL A 114 16.79 -9.09 -11.58
C VAL A 114 18.30 -9.26 -11.44
N ILE A 115 18.99 -8.16 -11.19
CA ILE A 115 20.43 -8.14 -10.94
C ILE A 115 20.66 -8.59 -9.50
N LYS A 116 21.36 -9.72 -9.32
CA LYS A 116 21.84 -10.11 -7.98
C LYS A 116 22.96 -9.15 -7.59
N SER A 117 22.75 -8.37 -6.53
CA SER A 117 23.88 -7.72 -5.89
C SER A 117 24.78 -8.80 -5.29
N ALA A 118 26.09 -8.68 -5.49
CA ALA A 118 27.04 -9.57 -4.83
C ALA A 118 26.81 -9.44 -3.32
N SER A 119 26.48 -10.55 -2.65
CA SER A 119 26.44 -10.58 -1.20
C SER A 119 27.83 -10.20 -0.70
N LYS A 120 28.00 -8.98 -0.19
CA LYS A 120 29.14 -8.70 0.68
C LYS A 120 28.92 -9.55 1.92
N SER A 121 29.70 -10.62 2.05
CA SER A 121 29.92 -11.28 3.32
C SER A 121 30.32 -10.18 4.32
N VAL A 122 29.43 -9.86 5.24
CA VAL A 122 29.77 -9.11 6.44
C VAL A 122 30.38 -10.09 7.43
#